data_AF-J9G5Y9-F1
#
_entry.id   AF-J9G5Y9-F1
#
_cell.length_a   1.000
_cell.length_b   1.000
_cell.length_c   1.000
_cell.angle_alpha   90.00
_cell.angle_beta   90.00
_cell.angle_gamma   90.00
#
_symmetry.space_group_name_H-M   'P 1'
#
loop_
_entity.id
_entity.type
_entity.pdbx_description
1 polymer ?
#
loop_
_entity_poly.entity_id
_entity_poly.type
_entity_poly.pdbx_seq_one_letter_code
_entity_poly.pdbx_strand_id
1 'polypeptide(L)'
;MDVTRCPLKNADQLKADLEWLGLTWDEGAYINENSAKYFQSKRSAVYEEYFHKLQEQGLVYPCFCSRSELHAAEAPHLSDGRVIYPGTCRKLSEEARTEGCPQSAGLPHYNKGRDHKLY
;
A
#
# COMPACT_ATOMS: atom_id res chain seq x y z
N MET A 1 -3.23 -1.72 3.35
CA MET A 1 -4.62 -2.22 3.27
C MET A 1 -5.60 -1.15 3.65
N ASP A 2 -6.80 -1.21 3.08
CA ASP A 2 -7.89 -0.28 3.37
C ASP A 2 -8.89 -0.92 4.34
N VAL A 3 -8.59 -0.81 5.64
CA VAL A 3 -9.40 -1.41 6.69
C VAL A 3 -10.78 -0.74 6.82
N THR A 4 -10.88 0.53 6.43
CA THR A 4 -12.10 1.33 6.46
C THR A 4 -13.11 0.90 5.41
N ARG A 5 -12.67 0.61 4.18
CA ARG A 5 -13.54 0.19 3.09
C ARG A 5 -13.75 -1.33 3.04
N CYS A 6 -12.84 -2.11 3.62
CA CYS A 6 -12.86 -3.57 3.54
C CYS A 6 -12.94 -4.23 4.93
N PRO A 7 -14.08 -4.12 5.65
CA PRO A 7 -14.29 -4.84 6.90
C PRO A 7 -14.46 -6.34 6.68
N LEU A 8 -14.21 -7.14 7.74
CA LEU A 8 -14.31 -8.60 7.70
C LEU A 8 -15.70 -9.09 7.28
N LYS A 9 -16.76 -8.38 7.68
CA LYS A 9 -18.16 -8.69 7.32
C LYS A 9 -18.36 -8.86 5.82
N ASN A 10 -17.64 -8.10 4.99
CA ASN A 10 -17.75 -8.22 3.53
C ASN A 10 -17.17 -9.55 3.03
N ALA A 11 -16.10 -10.04 3.65
CA ALA A 11 -15.52 -11.34 3.34
C ALA A 11 -16.44 -12.49 3.79
N ASP A 12 -17.09 -12.35 4.95
CA ASP A 12 -18.08 -13.32 5.44
C ASP A 12 -19.29 -13.42 4.51
N GLN A 13 -19.80 -12.26 4.02
CA GLN A 13 -20.90 -12.24 3.06
C GLN A 13 -20.49 -12.86 1.72
N LEU A 14 -19.30 -12.52 1.21
CA LEU A 14 -18.78 -13.12 -0.02
C LEU A 14 -18.69 -14.65 0.08
N LYS A 15 -18.22 -15.17 1.23
CA LYS A 15 -18.18 -16.61 1.47
C LYS A 15 -19.59 -17.22 1.35
N ALA A 16 -20.58 -16.63 2.03
CA ALA A 16 -21.95 -17.13 2.01
C ALA A 16 -22.56 -17.11 0.60
N ASP A 17 -22.29 -16.06 -0.18
CA ASP A 17 -22.77 -15.94 -1.55
C ASP A 17 -22.15 -17.01 -2.46
N LEU A 18 -20.84 -17.28 -2.32
CA LEU A 18 -20.17 -18.34 -3.07
C LEU A 18 -20.69 -19.73 -2.71
N GLU A 19 -20.89 -20.01 -1.41
CA GLU A 19 -21.48 -21.28 -0.94
C GLU A 19 -22.92 -21.45 -1.45
N TRP A 20 -23.71 -20.37 -1.47
CA TRP A 20 -25.06 -20.38 -2.03
C TRP A 20 -25.07 -20.70 -3.53
N LEU A 21 -24.08 -20.23 -4.28
CA LEU A 21 -23.88 -20.57 -5.69
C LEU A 21 -23.32 -21.99 -5.90
N GLY A 22 -22.99 -22.72 -4.84
CA GLY A 22 -22.32 -24.02 -4.92
C GLY A 22 -20.86 -23.94 -5.36
N LEU A 23 -20.24 -22.75 -5.27
CA LEU A 23 -18.83 -22.54 -5.60
C LEU A 23 -17.97 -22.80 -4.37
N THR A 24 -17.19 -23.87 -4.43
CA THR A 24 -16.20 -24.23 -3.40
C THR A 24 -14.79 -23.95 -3.90
N TRP A 25 -13.85 -23.88 -2.97
CA TRP A 25 -12.43 -23.72 -3.26
C TRP A 25 -11.62 -24.70 -2.41
N ASP A 26 -10.53 -25.23 -2.98
CA ASP A 26 -9.63 -26.17 -2.29
C ASP A 26 -8.63 -25.44 -1.37
N GLU A 27 -8.35 -24.18 -1.71
CA GLU A 27 -7.43 -23.30 -1.00
C GLU A 27 -8.03 -21.91 -0.84
N GLY A 28 -8.07 -21.39 0.38
CA GLY A 28 -8.58 -20.06 0.63
C GLY A 28 -8.92 -19.80 2.09
N ALA A 29 -9.55 -18.66 2.32
CA ALA A 29 -10.11 -18.34 3.62
C ALA A 29 -11.22 -19.35 3.98
N TYR A 30 -11.41 -19.59 5.27
CA TYR A 30 -12.50 -20.39 5.85
C TYR A 30 -12.51 -21.91 5.55
N ILE A 31 -11.41 -22.50 5.05
CA ILE A 31 -11.33 -23.95 4.79
C ILE A 31 -10.79 -24.72 6.00
N ASN A 32 -9.60 -24.37 6.47
CA ASN A 32 -8.85 -25.12 7.48
C ASN A 32 -8.02 -24.19 8.37
N GLU A 33 -7.17 -24.76 9.24
CA GLU A 33 -6.28 -24.02 10.14
C GLU A 33 -5.35 -23.02 9.42
N ASN A 34 -5.02 -23.26 8.14
CA ASN A 34 -4.19 -22.36 7.35
C ASN A 34 -4.94 -21.17 6.76
N SER A 35 -6.26 -21.05 6.97
CA SER A 35 -7.11 -19.99 6.40
C SER A 35 -6.61 -18.58 6.69
N ALA A 36 -5.96 -18.38 7.85
CA ALA A 36 -5.43 -17.08 8.27
C ALA A 36 -4.49 -16.46 7.23
N LYS A 37 -3.73 -17.28 6.49
CA LYS A 37 -2.75 -16.82 5.48
C LYS A 37 -3.41 -16.17 4.26
N TYR A 38 -4.68 -16.46 3.99
CA TYR A 38 -5.44 -15.90 2.85
C TYR A 38 -6.09 -14.56 3.19
N PHE A 39 -6.16 -14.18 4.46
CA PHE A 39 -6.55 -12.82 4.84
C PHE A 39 -5.35 -11.90 4.68
N GLN A 40 -5.36 -11.08 3.63
CA GLN A 40 -4.32 -10.08 3.40
C GLN A 40 -4.05 -9.23 4.65
N SER A 41 -5.08 -8.90 5.44
CA SER A 41 -5.03 -8.16 6.72
C SER A 41 -4.11 -8.77 7.77
N LYS A 42 -3.84 -10.07 7.68
CA LYS A 42 -2.99 -10.80 8.61
C LYS A 42 -1.56 -11.02 8.08
N ARG A 43 -1.21 -10.41 6.94
CA ARG A 43 0.08 -10.63 6.24
C ARG A 43 1.08 -9.48 6.37
N SER A 44 0.88 -8.56 7.33
CA SER A 44 1.76 -7.40 7.57
C SER A 44 3.24 -7.78 7.63
N ALA A 45 3.59 -8.82 8.40
CA ALA A 45 4.97 -9.30 8.53
C ALA A 45 5.60 -9.74 7.19
N VAL A 46 4.83 -10.41 6.32
CA VAL A 46 5.32 -10.80 4.99
C VAL A 46 5.60 -9.56 4.14
N TYR A 47 4.71 -8.57 4.18
CA TYR A 47 4.93 -7.33 3.42
C TYR A 47 6.15 -6.55 3.90
N GLU A 48 6.38 -6.52 5.21
CA GLU A 48 7.55 -5.88 5.81
C GLU A 48 8.85 -6.58 5.41
N GLU A 49 8.88 -7.92 5.46
CA GLU A 49 10.04 -8.72 5.01
C GLU A 49 10.42 -8.41 3.56
N TYR A 50 9.45 -8.46 2.65
CA TYR A 50 9.73 -8.20 1.24
C TYR A 50 10.02 -6.71 0.97
N PHE A 51 9.44 -5.80 1.74
CA PHE A 51 9.80 -4.39 1.65
C PHE A 51 11.28 -4.18 2.02
N HIS A 52 11.77 -4.81 3.08
CA HIS A 52 13.19 -4.76 3.45
C HIS A 52 14.11 -5.34 2.37
N LYS A 53 13.74 -6.48 1.77
CA LYS A 53 14.50 -7.05 0.64
C LYS A 53 14.59 -6.08 -0.55
N LEU A 54 13.50 -5.37 -0.85
CA LEU A 54 13.50 -4.36 -1.92
C LEU A 54 14.37 -3.15 -1.56
N GLN A 55 14.40 -2.75 -0.28
CA GLN A 55 15.29 -1.69 0.22
C GLN A 55 16.76 -2.08 0.07
N GLU A 56 17.13 -3.29 0.51
CA GLU A 56 18.49 -3.82 0.41
C GLU A 56 18.98 -3.92 -1.04
N GLN A 57 18.08 -4.21 -1.97
CA GLN A 57 18.38 -4.25 -3.41
C GLN A 57 18.40 -2.88 -4.09
N GLY A 58 18.11 -1.78 -3.37
CA GLY A 58 18.04 -0.43 -3.95
C GLY A 58 16.89 -0.24 -4.94
N LEU A 59 15.84 -1.06 -4.87
CA LEU A 59 14.69 -1.03 -5.78
C LEU A 59 13.56 -0.09 -5.33
N VAL A 60 13.71 0.53 -4.15
CA VAL A 60 12.75 1.50 -3.59
C VAL A 60 13.48 2.76 -3.11
N TYR A 61 12.78 3.89 -3.12
CA TYR A 61 13.29 5.17 -2.63
C TYR A 61 12.20 5.91 -1.84
N PRO A 62 12.57 6.69 -0.80
CA PRO A 62 11.61 7.47 -0.04
C PRO A 62 10.98 8.59 -0.90
N CYS A 63 9.68 8.79 -0.74
CA CYS A 63 8.96 9.92 -1.31
C CYS A 63 8.58 10.93 -0.22
N PHE A 64 8.74 12.19 -0.55
CA PHE A 64 8.49 13.33 0.33
C PHE A 64 7.39 14.25 -0.19
N CYS A 65 6.90 13.99 -1.40
CA CYS A 65 5.92 14.84 -2.04
C CYS A 65 4.64 14.89 -1.22
N SER A 66 4.14 16.10 -0.97
CA SER A 66 2.81 16.25 -0.39
C SER A 66 1.74 15.81 -1.39
N ARG A 67 0.56 15.42 -0.90
CA ARG A 67 -0.55 15.06 -1.78
C ARG A 67 -0.95 16.21 -2.71
N SER A 68 -0.88 17.45 -2.23
CA SER A 68 -1.08 18.66 -3.04
C SER A 68 -0.05 18.80 -4.17
N GLU A 69 1.23 18.52 -3.92
CA GLU A 69 2.28 18.56 -4.96
C GLU A 69 2.05 17.49 -6.04
N LEU A 70 1.59 16.30 -5.64
CA LEU A 70 1.25 15.23 -6.59
C LEU A 70 0.10 15.62 -7.52
N HIS A 71 -0.91 16.32 -6.99
CA HIS A 71 -2.05 16.82 -7.76
C HIS A 71 -1.71 18.05 -8.59
N ALA A 72 -0.83 18.94 -8.11
CA ALA A 72 -0.40 20.12 -8.87
C ALA A 72 0.45 19.78 -10.10
N ALA A 73 1.08 18.61 -10.11
CA ALA A 73 1.78 18.07 -11.28
C ALA A 73 0.83 17.55 -12.38
N GLU A 74 -0.49 17.56 -12.16
CA GLU A 74 -1.49 17.23 -13.17
C GLU A 74 -1.58 18.35 -14.22
N ALA A 75 -1.30 18.03 -15.49
CA ALA A 75 -1.61 18.94 -16.59
C ALA A 75 -3.15 19.08 -16.72
N PRO A 76 -3.71 20.29 -16.88
CA PRO A 76 -5.16 20.56 -16.86
C PRO A 76 -6.00 19.88 -17.96
N HIS A 77 -5.40 19.06 -18.83
CA HIS A 77 -6.04 18.46 -20.00
C HIS A 77 -5.89 16.92 -20.11
N LEU A 78 -5.57 16.21 -19.04
CA LEU A 78 -5.65 14.74 -19.06
C LEU A 78 -7.11 14.31 -18.96
N SER A 79 -7.74 14.09 -20.12
CA SER A 79 -9.13 13.63 -20.31
C SER A 79 -9.48 12.32 -19.60
N ASP A 80 -8.48 11.64 -19.02
CA ASP A 80 -8.59 10.26 -18.57
C ASP A 80 -8.46 10.11 -17.04
N GLY A 81 -8.28 11.22 -16.30
CA GLY A 81 -8.19 11.23 -14.83
C GLY A 81 -6.97 10.49 -14.26
N ARG A 82 -5.96 10.20 -15.08
CA ARG A 82 -4.76 9.46 -14.68
C ARG A 82 -3.63 10.41 -14.29
N VAL A 83 -3.34 10.46 -13.00
CA VAL A 83 -2.18 11.17 -12.44
C VAL A 83 -0.94 10.31 -12.62
N ILE A 84 -0.03 10.71 -13.51
CA ILE A 84 1.27 10.05 -13.65
C ILE A 84 2.23 10.68 -12.63
N TYR A 85 2.78 9.87 -11.74
CA TYR A 85 3.78 10.35 -10.78
C TYR A 85 5.05 10.85 -11.52
N PRO A 86 5.49 12.11 -11.33
CA PRO A 86 6.58 12.70 -12.09
C PRO A 86 7.98 12.16 -11.75
N GLY A 87 8.13 11.37 -10.68
CA GLY A 87 9.42 10.80 -10.30
C GLY A 87 10.37 11.78 -9.60
N THR A 88 9.87 12.90 -9.06
CA THR A 88 10.67 13.97 -8.44
C THR A 88 11.63 13.45 -7.36
N CYS A 89 11.16 12.57 -6.46
CA CYS A 89 12.00 12.04 -5.38
C CYS A 89 13.00 10.95 -5.84
N ARG A 90 12.85 10.41 -7.05
CA ARG A 90 13.70 9.32 -7.55
C ARG A 90 15.15 9.77 -7.74
N LYS A 91 15.35 11.01 -8.20
CA LYS A 91 16.65 11.58 -8.56
C LYS A 91 17.33 12.36 -7.43
N LEU A 92 16.79 12.33 -6.21
CA LEU A 92 17.40 13.02 -5.07
C LEU A 92 18.79 12.43 -4.77
N SER A 93 19.73 13.29 -4.38
CA SER A 93 21.01 12.84 -3.82
C SER A 93 20.81 12.29 -2.41
N GLU A 94 21.81 11.61 -1.87
CA GLU A 94 21.72 11.03 -0.52
C GLU A 94 21.59 12.12 0.55
N GLU A 95 22.30 13.25 0.36
CA GLU A 95 22.22 14.43 1.21
C GLU A 95 20.80 15.03 1.20
N ALA A 96 20.21 15.17 0.00
CA ALA A 96 18.84 15.65 -0.16
C ALA A 96 17.78 14.67 0.36
N ARG A 97 18.11 13.37 0.51
CA ARG A 97 17.24 12.39 1.17
C ARG A 97 17.33 12.49 2.69
N THR A 98 18.49 12.81 3.25
CA THR A 98 18.64 12.99 4.70
C THR A 98 18.07 14.31 5.22
N GLU A 99 18.14 15.37 4.42
CA GLU A 99 17.68 16.72 4.78
C GLU A 99 16.18 16.95 4.52
N GLY A 100 15.54 16.03 3.78
CA GLY A 100 14.19 16.20 3.27
C GLY A 100 14.19 17.03 1.99
N CYS A 101 13.27 16.73 1.06
CA CYS A 101 13.21 17.44 -0.21
C CYS A 101 13.01 18.95 0.05
N PRO A 102 13.79 19.86 -0.60
CA PRO A 102 13.69 21.31 -0.37
C PRO A 102 12.30 21.89 -0.72
N GLN A 103 11.47 21.13 -1.43
CA GLN A 103 10.10 21.50 -1.79
C GLN A 103 9.05 21.06 -0.73
N SER A 104 9.43 20.25 0.26
CA SER A 104 8.56 19.75 1.33
C SER A 104 9.19 20.05 2.69
N ALA A 105 9.08 21.30 3.14
CA ALA A 105 9.58 21.70 4.46
C ALA A 105 8.92 20.87 5.58
N GLY A 106 9.69 19.97 6.20
CA GLY A 106 9.35 19.34 7.47
C GLY A 106 8.27 18.25 7.47
N LEU A 107 7.96 17.63 6.33
CA LEU A 107 6.97 16.55 6.28
C LEU A 107 7.63 15.17 6.52
N PRO A 108 6.98 14.26 7.29
CA PRO A 108 7.49 12.91 7.49
C PRO A 108 7.59 12.17 6.15
N HIS A 109 8.68 11.43 5.97
CA HIS A 109 8.95 10.66 4.76
C HIS A 109 7.88 9.57 4.61
N TYR A 110 7.22 9.51 3.45
CA TYR A 110 6.23 8.46 3.19
C TYR A 110 6.94 7.17 2.76
N ASN A 111 7.35 6.37 3.75
CA ASN A 111 7.67 4.95 3.58
C ASN A 111 6.66 4.18 4.42
N LYS A 112 5.50 3.82 3.85
CA LYS A 112 4.41 3.23 4.64
C LYS A 112 4.73 1.78 5.02
N GLY A 113 5.56 1.64 6.06
CA GLY A 113 5.84 0.43 6.83
C GLY A 113 6.02 0.82 8.30
N ARG A 114 4.91 1.04 9.01
CA ARG A 114 4.69 0.83 10.46
C ARG A 114 3.43 1.54 10.95
N ASP A 115 2.45 0.77 11.40
CA ASP A 115 1.93 0.81 12.77
C ASP A 115 0.75 -0.15 12.89
N HIS A 116 1.05 -1.36 13.33
CA HIS A 116 0.13 -2.23 14.05
C HIS A 116 -0.23 -1.52 15.38
N LYS A 117 -1.19 -0.61 15.37
CA LYS A 117 -1.91 -0.23 16.59
C LYS A 117 -3.23 -0.98 16.59
N LEU A 118 -3.30 -1.95 17.50
CA LEU A 118 -4.52 -2.58 17.98
C LEU A 118 -5.52 -1.49 18.38
N TYR A 119 -6.65 -1.45 17.66
CA TYR A 119 -7.96 -1.10 18.18
C TYR A 119 -8.98 -1.98 17.45
#